data_AF-A0A4V1IWB2-F1
#
_entry.id   AF-A0A4V1IWB2-F1
#
_cell.length_a   1.000
_cell.length_b   1.000
_cell.length_c   1.000
_cell.angle_alpha   90.00
_cell.angle_beta   90.00
_cell.angle_gamma   90.00
#
_symmetry.space_group_name_H-M   'P 1'
#
loop_
_entity.id
_entity.type
_entity.pdbx_description
1 polymer ?
#
loop_
_entity_poly.entity_id
_entity_poly.type
_entity_poly.pdbx_seq_one_letter_code
_entity_poly.pdbx_strand_id
1 'polypeptide(L)'
;FIRDATIPDGTPVPAGEIFYKSWLITNNGASTWPEGTLLAQVGGDDMNAAAVKVPALASGQTEGVGVNMQAPMCAGSKTSFWRLITPEGERFGARLWCEITVL
;
A
#
# COMPACT_ATOMS: atom_id res chain seq x y z
N PHE A 1 5.25 1.72 -9.06
CA PHE A 1 3.77 1.80 -9.08
C PHE A 1 3.35 1.73 -10.53
N ILE A 2 2.37 0.88 -10.83
CA ILE A 2 1.72 0.86 -12.15
C ILE A 2 0.32 1.44 -12.03
N ARG A 3 -0.52 0.88 -11.14
CA ARG A 3 -1.90 1.30 -10.92
C ARG A 3 -2.46 0.72 -9.62
N ASP A 4 -3.59 1.24 -9.18
CA ASP A 4 -4.46 0.53 -8.25
C ASP A 4 -5.02 -0.74 -8.90
N ALA A 5 -5.03 -1.82 -8.13
CA ALA A 5 -5.56 -3.10 -8.58
C ALA A 5 -7.00 -3.36 -8.10
N THR A 6 -7.41 -2.81 -6.94
CA THR A 6 -8.77 -3.00 -6.39
C THR A 6 -9.52 -1.70 -6.15
N ILE A 7 -9.03 -0.83 -5.25
CA ILE A 7 -9.72 0.40 -4.82
C ILE A 7 -9.10 1.60 -5.55
N PRO A 8 -9.77 2.20 -6.55
CA PRO A 8 -9.29 3.44 -7.17
C PRO A 8 -9.35 4.61 -6.18
N ASP A 9 -8.60 5.66 -6.48
CA ASP A 9 -8.62 6.88 -5.68
C ASP A 9 -10.01 7.52 -5.64
N GLY A 10 -10.39 7.99 -4.45
CA GLY A 10 -11.67 8.67 -4.20
C GLY A 10 -12.86 7.73 -3.99
N THR A 11 -12.64 6.41 -3.98
CA THR A 11 -13.72 5.41 -3.77
C THR A 11 -14.53 5.73 -2.51
N PRO A 12 -15.88 5.82 -2.58
CA PRO A 12 -16.70 6.00 -1.41
C PRO A 12 -16.73 4.71 -0.56
N VAL A 13 -16.46 4.83 0.73
CA VAL A 13 -16.42 3.70 1.67
C VAL A 13 -17.17 4.08 2.96
N PRO A 14 -18.08 3.25 3.46
CA PRO A 14 -18.72 3.44 4.76
C PRO A 14 -17.71 3.54 5.92
N ALA A 15 -17.99 4.42 6.88
CA ALA A 15 -17.22 4.55 8.11
C ALA A 15 -17.05 3.20 8.84
N GLY A 16 -15.81 2.86 9.19
CA GLY A 16 -15.47 1.62 9.90
C GLY A 16 -15.43 0.36 9.04
N GLU A 17 -15.76 0.43 7.75
CA GLU A 17 -15.73 -0.72 6.86
C GLU A 17 -14.30 -1.21 6.62
N ILE A 18 -14.13 -2.54 6.62
CA ILE A 18 -12.88 -3.19 6.25
C ILE A 18 -12.90 -3.47 4.75
N PHE A 19 -11.86 -3.03 4.06
CA PHE A 19 -11.71 -3.20 2.62
C PHE A 19 -10.29 -3.64 2.25
N TYR A 20 -10.14 -4.25 1.07
CA TYR A 20 -8.85 -4.73 0.57
C TYR A 20 -8.30 -3.80 -0.50
N LYS A 21 -7.25 -3.03 -0.16
CA LYS A 21 -6.50 -2.19 -1.11
C LYS A 21 -5.33 -2.99 -1.65
N SER A 22 -5.20 -3.07 -2.96
CA SER A 22 -4.03 -3.63 -3.63
C SER A 22 -3.51 -2.72 -4.72
N TRP A 23 -2.19 -2.76 -4.90
CA TRP A 23 -1.47 -2.02 -5.93
C TRP A 23 -0.71 -3.00 -6.81
N LEU A 24 -0.72 -2.75 -8.11
CA LEU A 24 0.18 -3.42 -9.03
C LEU A 24 1.51 -2.67 -9.05
N ILE A 25 2.59 -3.36 -8.67
CA ILE A 25 3.93 -2.77 -8.55
C ILE A 25 4.96 -3.61 -9.33
N THR A 26 6.00 -2.93 -9.84
CA THR A 26 7.12 -3.55 -10.55
C THR A 26 8.42 -3.21 -9.85
N ASN A 27 9.33 -4.17 -9.77
CA ASN A 27 10.72 -3.90 -9.44
C ASN A 27 11.45 -3.30 -10.67
N ASN A 28 11.55 -1.97 -10.72
CA ASN A 28 12.30 -1.25 -11.75
C ASN A 28 13.79 -1.07 -11.40
N GLY A 29 14.27 -1.68 -10.31
CA GLY A 29 15.67 -1.64 -9.90
C GLY A 29 16.51 -2.69 -10.64
N ALA A 30 17.84 -2.58 -10.51
CA ALA A 30 18.78 -3.50 -11.15
C ALA A 30 18.92 -4.87 -10.42
N SER A 31 18.50 -4.94 -9.16
CA SER A 31 18.66 -6.11 -8.30
C SER A 31 17.32 -6.59 -7.75
N THR A 32 17.24 -7.87 -7.39
CA THR A 32 16.11 -8.44 -6.65
C THR A 32 15.90 -7.69 -5.33
N TRP A 33 14.64 -7.48 -4.93
CA TRP A 33 14.34 -6.91 -3.62
C TRP A 33 14.85 -7.81 -2.50
N PRO A 34 15.32 -7.26 -1.37
CA PRO A 34 15.76 -8.06 -0.24
C PRO A 34 14.65 -8.99 0.29
N GLU A 35 15.00 -10.22 0.64
CA GLU A 35 14.08 -11.11 1.34
C GLU A 35 13.63 -10.48 2.67
N GLY A 36 12.35 -10.61 3.01
CA GLY A 36 11.80 -9.97 4.20
C GLY A 36 11.39 -8.51 4.02
N THR A 37 11.43 -7.99 2.78
CA THR A 37 10.84 -6.68 2.45
C THR A 37 9.39 -6.59 2.93
N LEU A 38 9.05 -5.47 3.56
CA LEU A 38 7.70 -5.14 4.01
C LEU A 38 7.13 -3.98 3.19
N LEU A 39 5.80 -3.96 3.02
CA LEU A 39 5.06 -2.77 2.66
C LEU A 39 4.39 -2.23 3.93
N ALA A 40 4.72 -1.01 4.32
CA ALA A 40 4.23 -0.40 5.55
C ALA A 40 3.75 1.03 5.34
N GLN A 41 2.83 1.45 6.20
CA GLN A 41 2.39 2.83 6.24
C GLN A 41 3.53 3.73 6.72
N VAL A 42 3.68 4.88 6.08
CA VAL A 42 4.71 5.87 6.39
C VAL A 42 4.16 7.28 6.61
N GLY A 43 2.84 7.45 6.51
CA GLY A 43 2.15 8.70 6.81
C GLY A 43 0.70 8.72 6.33
N GLY A 44 0.06 9.88 6.48
CA GLY A 44 -1.35 10.10 6.15
C GLY A 44 -2.30 9.67 7.26
N ASP A 45 -3.57 9.48 6.91
CA ASP A 45 -4.60 8.96 7.81
C ASP A 45 -4.33 7.49 8.16
N ASP A 46 -4.45 7.16 9.44
CA ASP A 46 -4.41 5.77 9.91
C ASP A 46 -5.70 5.05 9.48
N MET A 47 -5.52 3.94 8.76
CA MET A 47 -6.60 3.07 8.31
C MET A 47 -6.51 1.69 8.99
N ASN A 48 -5.98 1.64 10.22
CA ASN A 48 -5.88 0.47 11.09
C ASN A 48 -5.30 -0.77 10.37
N ALA A 49 -4.21 -0.56 9.65
CA ALA A 49 -3.63 -1.55 8.76
C ALA A 49 -2.22 -1.94 9.20
N ALA A 50 -1.94 -3.24 9.25
CA ALA A 50 -0.62 -3.76 9.56
C ALA A 50 0.30 -3.74 8.33
N ALA A 51 1.62 -3.67 8.57
CA ALA A 51 2.60 -3.91 7.51
C ALA A 51 2.48 -5.35 6.99
N VAL A 52 2.65 -5.53 5.68
CA VAL A 52 2.57 -6.84 5.02
C VAL A 52 3.89 -7.22 4.39
N LYS A 53 4.19 -8.52 4.37
CA LYS A 53 5.35 -9.04 3.63
C LYS A 53 5.12 -8.94 2.14
N VAL A 54 6.16 -8.57 1.41
CA VAL A 54 6.18 -8.54 -0.05
C VAL A 54 7.18 -9.57 -0.56
N PRO A 55 6.87 -10.29 -1.65
CA PRO A 55 7.84 -11.19 -2.26
C PRO A 55 9.13 -10.48 -2.68
N ALA A 56 10.25 -11.19 -2.65
CA ALA A 56 11.53 -10.73 -3.17
C ALA A 56 11.48 -10.70 -4.72
N LEU A 57 10.93 -9.63 -5.29
CA LEU A 57 10.76 -9.50 -6.73
C LEU A 57 12.10 -9.31 -7.42
N ALA A 58 12.39 -10.12 -8.45
CA ALA A 58 13.54 -9.92 -9.31
C ALA A 58 13.37 -8.65 -10.18
N SER A 59 14.47 -8.15 -10.74
CA SER A 59 14.43 -7.01 -11.65
C SER A 59 13.45 -7.26 -12.81
N GLY A 60 12.58 -6.30 -13.09
CA GLY A 60 11.54 -6.37 -14.12
C GLY A 60 10.27 -7.15 -13.74
N GLN A 61 10.24 -7.83 -12.59
CA GLN A 61 9.04 -8.55 -12.15
C GLN A 61 7.97 -7.61 -11.62
N THR A 62 6.72 -7.99 -11.85
CA THR A 62 5.51 -7.25 -11.47
C THR A 62 4.62 -8.14 -10.61
N GLU A 63 4.10 -7.59 -9.52
CA GLU A 63 3.25 -8.31 -8.59
C GLU A 63 2.14 -7.42 -8.00
N GLY A 64 1.02 -8.02 -7.64
CA GLY A 64 -0.04 -7.37 -6.89
C GLY A 64 0.24 -7.46 -5.39
N VAL A 65 0.39 -6.33 -4.71
CA VAL A 65 0.58 -6.28 -3.25
C VAL A 65 -0.64 -5.64 -2.63
N GLY A 66 -1.26 -6.29 -1.66
CA GLY A 66 -2.45 -5.75 -1.01
C GLY A 66 -2.46 -5.89 0.50
N VAL A 67 -3.29 -5.04 1.10
CA VAL A 67 -3.38 -4.77 2.52
C VAL A 67 -4.87 -4.66 2.88
N ASN A 68 -5.26 -5.32 3.97
CA ASN A 68 -6.57 -5.08 4.58
C ASN A 68 -6.50 -3.77 5.36
N MET A 69 -7.40 -2.85 5.05
CA MET A 69 -7.52 -1.54 5.66
C MET A 69 -8.92 -1.36 6.23
N GLN A 70 -9.06 -0.46 7.19
CA GLN A 70 -10.32 -0.05 7.78
C GLN A 70 -10.54 1.45 7.56
N ALA A 71 -11.70 1.81 7.01
CA ALA A 71 -12.07 3.21 6.85
C ALA A 71 -12.20 3.88 8.22
N PRO A 72 -11.61 5.08 8.42
CA PRO A 72 -11.80 5.85 9.65
C PRO A 72 -13.28 6.12 9.96
N MET A 73 -13.62 6.34 11.23
CA MET A 73 -15.00 6.65 11.63
C MET A 73 -15.45 8.06 11.23
N CYS A 74 -14.51 8.94 10.89
CA CYS A 74 -14.79 10.33 10.54
C CYS A 74 -14.92 10.47 9.02
N ALA A 75 -16.07 11.00 8.58
CA ALA A 75 -16.38 11.24 7.18
C ALA A 75 -15.38 12.20 6.49
N GLY A 76 -15.37 12.17 5.15
CA GLY A 76 -14.54 13.01 4.30
C GLY A 76 -13.39 12.26 3.62
N SER A 77 -12.57 13.00 2.86
CA SER A 77 -11.42 12.42 2.16
C SER A 77 -10.36 11.94 3.15
N LYS A 78 -9.85 10.73 2.93
CA LYS A 78 -8.79 10.09 3.71
C LYS A 78 -7.72 9.57 2.78
N THR A 79 -6.47 9.84 3.11
CA THR A 79 -5.32 9.36 2.33
C THR A 79 -4.28 8.71 3.22
N SER A 80 -3.96 7.44 2.95
CA SER A 80 -2.89 6.69 3.63
C SER A 80 -1.71 6.47 2.69
N PHE A 81 -0.47 6.73 3.13
CA PHE A 81 0.75 6.62 2.33
C PHE A 81 1.60 5.42 2.74
N TRP A 82 2.11 4.68 1.76
CA TRP A 82 2.80 3.41 1.95
C TRP A 82 4.14 3.36 1.20
N ARG A 83 5.11 2.66 1.78
CA ARG A 83 6.45 2.44 1.19
C ARG A 83 6.95 1.02 1.43
N LEU A 84 7.77 0.55 0.50
CA LEU A 84 8.57 -0.65 0.70
C LEU A 84 9.69 -0.33 1.70
N ILE A 85 9.94 -1.26 2.62
CA ILE A 85 10.95 -1.16 3.68
C ILE A 85 11.77 -2.45 3.68
N THR A 86 13.10 -2.33 3.64
CA THR A 86 14.01 -3.47 3.73
C THR A 86 14.01 -4.05 5.15
N PRO A 87 14.52 -5.28 5.37
CA PRO A 87 14.69 -5.85 6.71
C PRO A 87 15.52 -4.97 7.66
N GLU A 88 16.44 -4.18 7.11
CA GLU A 88 17.30 -3.24 7.83
C GLU A 88 16.58 -1.92 8.17
N GLY A 89 15.34 -1.74 7.70
CA GLY A 89 14.51 -0.57 7.97
C GLY A 89 14.61 0.54 6.93
N GLU A 90 15.29 0.31 5.80
CA GLU A 90 15.47 1.34 4.77
C GLU A 90 14.26 1.42 3.84
N ARG A 91 13.79 2.65 3.55
CA ARG A 91 12.63 2.87 2.67
C ARG A 91 13.04 3.00 1.21
N PHE A 92 12.44 2.24 0.31
CA PHE A 92 12.77 2.28 -1.11
C PHE A 92 11.53 2.23 -2.02
N GLY A 93 11.76 2.30 -3.34
CA GLY A 93 10.72 2.24 -4.36
C GLY A 93 9.85 3.49 -4.46
N ALA A 94 8.69 3.36 -5.11
CA ALA A 94 7.71 4.43 -5.22
C ALA A 94 6.88 4.56 -3.93
N ARG A 95 6.40 5.78 -3.63
CA ARG A 95 5.35 5.96 -2.63
C ARG A 95 4.02 5.50 -3.21
N LEU A 96 3.35 4.58 -2.53
CA LEU A 96 1.99 4.14 -2.85
C LEU A 96 1.01 4.90 -1.96
N TRP A 97 -0.25 5.01 -2.39
CA TRP A 97 -1.29 5.65 -1.59
C TRP A 97 -2.64 4.96 -1.73
N CYS A 98 -3.47 5.11 -0.71
CA CYS A 98 -4.89 4.77 -0.74
C CYS A 98 -5.66 6.04 -0.44
N GLU A 99 -6.47 6.51 -1.39
CA GLU A 99 -7.40 7.61 -1.20
C GLU A 99 -8.84 7.11 -1.27
N ILE A 100 -9.62 7.38 -0.22
CA ILE A 100 -11.05 7.05 -0.13
C ILE A 100 -11.84 8.27 0.33
N THR A 101 -13.13 8.27 0.03
CA THR A 101 -14.08 9.20 0.64
C THR A 101 -14.90 8.43 1.66
N VAL A 102 -14.72 8.72 2.95
CA VAL A 102 -15.55 8.11 3.99
C VAL A 102 -16.93 8.76 4.00
N LEU A 103 -17.97 7.94 3.90
CA LEU A 103 -19.38 8.34 3.91
C LEU A 103 -19.91 8.66 5.31
#